data_AF-A0AAV3Z006-F1
#
_entry.id   AF-A0AAV3Z006-F1
#
_cell.length_a   1.000
_cell.length_b   1.000
_cell.length_c   1.000
_cell.angle_alpha   90.00
_cell.angle_beta   90.00
_cell.angle_gamma   90.00
#
_symmetry.space_group_name_H-M   'P 1'
#
loop_
_entity.id
_entity.type
_entity.pdbx_description
1 polymer ?
#
loop_
_entity_poly.entity_id
_entity_poly.type
_entity_poly.pdbx_seq_one_letter_code
_entity_poly.pdbx_strand_id
1 'polypeptide(L)'
;MGQGLQNAPYSLMIELFQPELRPFAGVVPEVFFAVGVVLLAALAYFLRYWRHLQIAISLIPLLMVFYPWVVSESLRWLVMKGKVDKAEKQLHRICKTNKIPYPAEIWNLLKRNNGRQSAIVLRQYNVTHLFQSWPLMKVALISSFLWFVISLNYFALSFKITSFSGNVYLNFFLSGIFELISFVISLAVMNR
;
A
#
# COMPACT_ATOMS: atom_id res chain seq x y z
N MET A 1 -2.62 1.58 -14.34
CA MET A 1 -3.67 2.01 -13.40
C MET A 1 -3.64 1.27 -12.05
N GLY A 2 -3.21 -0.01 -11.97
CA GLY A 2 -3.21 -0.76 -10.70
C GLY A 2 -2.22 -0.29 -9.62
N GLN A 3 -1.01 0.14 -9.99
CA GLN A 3 0.01 0.56 -9.01
C GLN A 3 -0.39 1.82 -8.20
N GLY A 4 -1.10 2.76 -8.83
CA GLY A 4 -1.64 3.93 -8.12
C GLY A 4 -2.69 3.56 -7.08
N LEU A 5 -3.49 2.52 -7.36
CA LEU A 5 -4.48 1.98 -6.43
C LEU A 5 -3.84 1.28 -5.23
N GLN A 6 -2.59 0.81 -5.32
CA GLN A 6 -1.86 0.23 -4.19
C GLN A 6 -1.13 1.30 -3.37
N ASN A 7 -0.49 2.26 -4.04
CA ASN A 7 0.33 3.28 -3.38
C ASN A 7 -0.50 4.29 -2.58
N ALA A 8 -1.68 4.67 -3.08
CA ALA A 8 -2.56 5.61 -2.39
C ALA A 8 -3.07 5.09 -1.03
N PRO A 9 -3.68 3.89 -0.92
CA PRO A 9 -4.11 3.36 0.36
C PRO A 9 -2.94 3.01 1.27
N TYR A 10 -1.78 2.58 0.73
CA TYR A 10 -0.58 2.36 1.52
C TYR A 10 -0.10 3.65 2.21
N SER A 11 -0.01 4.75 1.47
CA SER A 11 0.34 6.06 2.02
C SER A 11 -0.68 6.52 3.07
N LEU A 12 -1.97 6.32 2.81
CA LEU A 12 -3.04 6.69 3.72
C LEU A 12 -2.99 5.86 5.01
N MET A 13 -2.67 4.58 4.89
CA MET A 13 -2.52 3.67 6.02
C MET A 13 -1.33 4.10 6.89
N ILE A 14 -0.14 4.31 6.33
CA ILE A 14 1.03 4.78 7.10
C ILE A 14 0.80 6.12 7.78
N GLU A 15 -0.04 6.99 7.20
CA GLU A 15 -0.41 8.27 7.79
C GLU A 15 -1.36 8.12 8.98
N LEU A 16 -2.28 7.17 8.92
CA LEU A 16 -3.27 6.91 9.98
C LEU A 16 -2.68 6.15 11.17
N PHE A 17 -1.70 5.29 10.93
CA PHE A 17 -1.07 4.50 11.99
C PHE A 17 0.00 5.30 12.75
N GLN A 18 0.05 5.09 14.07
CA GLN A 18 1.11 5.65 14.91
C GLN A 18 2.49 5.11 14.47
N PRO A 19 3.59 5.85 14.71
CA PRO A 19 4.94 5.45 14.29
C PRO A 19 5.35 4.04 14.71
N GLU A 20 4.90 3.61 15.89
CA GLU A 20 5.18 2.28 16.48
C GLU A 20 4.50 1.14 15.72
N LEU A 21 3.38 1.40 15.04
CA LEU A 21 2.62 0.42 14.26
C LEU A 21 2.93 0.47 12.76
N ARG A 22 3.90 1.28 12.33
CA ARG A 22 4.31 1.36 10.92
C ARG A 22 4.84 0.05 10.35
N PRO A 23 5.62 -0.79 11.08
CA PRO A 23 6.03 -2.08 10.56
C PRO A 23 4.83 -2.99 10.27
N PHE A 24 3.85 -2.99 11.18
CA PHE A 24 2.58 -3.70 10.98
C PHE A 24 1.82 -3.19 9.76
N ALA A 25 1.68 -1.87 9.61
CA ALA A 25 1.08 -1.27 8.42
C ALA A 25 1.86 -1.63 7.13
N GLY A 26 3.18 -1.82 7.20
CA GLY A 26 3.99 -2.28 6.07
C GLY A 26 3.65 -3.70 5.59
N VAL A 27 3.38 -4.61 6.52
CA VAL A 27 3.20 -6.05 6.22
C VAL A 27 1.76 -6.38 5.81
N VAL A 28 0.76 -5.64 6.30
CA VAL A 28 -0.65 -5.90 6.00
C VAL A 28 -0.96 -6.03 4.49
N PRO A 29 -0.50 -5.13 3.59
CA PRO A 29 -0.75 -5.23 2.16
C PRO A 29 -0.12 -6.48 1.54
N GLU A 30 1.06 -6.88 2.02
CA GLU A 30 1.78 -8.07 1.55
C GLU A 30 1.03 -9.35 1.93
N VAL A 31 0.44 -9.40 3.14
CA VAL A 31 -0.45 -10.49 3.55
C VAL A 31 -1.67 -10.58 2.64
N PHE A 32 -2.32 -9.44 2.33
CA PHE A 32 -3.44 -9.43 1.39
C PHE A 32 -3.04 -9.89 -0.01
N PHE A 33 -1.84 -9.55 -0.46
CA PHE A 33 -1.29 -10.04 -1.73
C PHE A 33 -1.16 -11.57 -1.73
N ALA A 34 -0.52 -12.14 -0.71
CA ALA A 34 -0.35 -13.60 -0.61
C ALA A 34 -1.70 -14.34 -0.48
N VAL A 35 -2.66 -13.81 0.29
CA VAL A 35 -4.03 -14.35 0.34
C VAL A 35 -4.65 -14.33 -1.07
N GLY A 36 -4.45 -13.25 -1.82
CA GLY A 36 -4.89 -13.14 -3.21
C GLY A 36 -4.29 -14.21 -4.12
N VAL A 37 -2.99 -14.50 -3.98
CA VAL A 37 -2.29 -15.57 -4.72
C VAL A 37 -2.87 -16.95 -4.38
N VAL A 38 -3.08 -17.24 -3.09
CA VAL A 38 -3.66 -18.51 -2.63
C VAL A 38 -5.10 -18.69 -3.14
N LEU A 39 -5.93 -17.65 -3.06
CA LEU A 39 -7.29 -17.66 -3.59
C LEU A 39 -7.29 -17.83 -5.11
N LEU A 40 -6.39 -17.16 -5.81
CA LEU A 40 -6.23 -17.30 -7.25
C LEU A 40 -5.84 -18.73 -7.63
N ALA A 41 -4.91 -19.35 -6.90
CA ALA A 41 -4.52 -20.74 -7.09
C ALA A 41 -5.70 -21.70 -6.91
N ALA A 42 -6.49 -21.49 -5.85
CA ALA A 42 -7.69 -22.28 -5.58
C ALA A 42 -8.75 -22.11 -6.69
N LEU A 43 -9.05 -20.87 -7.09
CA LEU A 43 -9.98 -20.59 -8.18
C LEU A 43 -9.50 -21.19 -9.50
N ALA A 44 -8.20 -21.11 -9.80
CA ALA A 44 -7.62 -21.70 -11.01
C ALA A 44 -7.70 -23.23 -11.02
N TYR A 45 -7.67 -23.87 -9.84
CA TYR A 45 -7.90 -25.32 -9.72
C TYR A 45 -9.34 -25.72 -10.05
N PHE A 46 -10.33 -24.97 -9.55
CA PHE A 46 -11.76 -25.26 -9.79
C PHE A 46 -12.23 -24.80 -11.18
N LEU A 47 -11.76 -23.65 -11.66
CA LEU A 47 -12.14 -23.03 -12.93
C LEU A 47 -11.03 -23.18 -13.95
N ARG A 48 -11.00 -24.35 -14.62
CA ARG A 48 -10.00 -24.67 -15.65
C ARG A 48 -10.10 -23.80 -16.92
N TYR A 49 -11.24 -23.15 -17.15
CA TYR A 49 -11.41 -22.24 -18.29
C TYR A 49 -10.93 -20.83 -17.94
N TRP A 50 -9.89 -20.37 -18.64
CA TRP A 50 -9.26 -19.05 -18.43
C TRP A 50 -10.25 -17.88 -18.50
N ARG A 51 -11.31 -17.99 -19.31
CA ARG A 51 -12.35 -16.94 -19.43
C ARG A 51 -13.15 -16.76 -18.14
N HIS A 52 -13.56 -17.85 -17.50
CA HIS A 52 -14.31 -17.80 -16.24
C HIS A 52 -13.42 -17.29 -15.10
N LEU A 53 -12.14 -17.71 -15.10
CA LEU A 53 -11.14 -17.21 -14.17
C LEU A 53 -10.93 -15.70 -14.34
N GLN A 54 -10.80 -15.21 -15.57
CA GLN A 54 -10.64 -13.78 -15.86
C GLN A 54 -11.85 -12.95 -15.40
N ILE A 55 -13.06 -13.45 -15.59
CA ILE A 55 -14.29 -12.79 -15.13
C ILE A 55 -14.33 -12.76 -13.59
N ALA A 56 -14.03 -13.88 -12.94
CA ALA A 56 -14.02 -13.95 -11.47
C ALA A 56 -13.00 -12.98 -10.86
N ILE A 57 -11.79 -12.90 -11.41
CA ILE A 57 -10.75 -11.97 -10.95
C ILE A 57 -11.15 -10.52 -11.21
N SER A 58 -11.80 -10.25 -12.34
CA SER A 58 -12.21 -8.89 -12.73
C SER A 58 -13.39 -8.36 -11.91
N LEU A 59 -14.18 -9.25 -11.30
CA LEU A 59 -15.29 -8.87 -10.42
C LEU A 59 -14.81 -8.26 -9.09
N ILE A 60 -13.67 -8.73 -8.57
CA ILE A 60 -13.09 -8.26 -7.29
C ILE A 60 -12.76 -6.76 -7.32
N PRO A 61 -12.00 -6.23 -8.30
CA PRO A 61 -11.75 -4.79 -8.40
C PRO A 61 -12.99 -3.98 -8.79
N LEU A 62 -14.03 -4.59 -9.38
CA LEU A 62 -15.29 -3.89 -9.63
C LEU A 62 -15.98 -3.48 -8.32
N LEU A 63 -15.89 -4.33 -7.28
CA LEU A 63 -16.39 -3.99 -5.94
C LEU A 63 -15.59 -2.85 -5.29
N MET A 64 -14.32 -2.66 -5.69
CA MET A 64 -13.47 -1.56 -5.20
C MET A 64 -13.86 -0.19 -5.79
N VAL A 65 -14.79 -0.12 -6.76
CA VAL A 65 -15.31 1.16 -7.27
C VAL A 65 -15.99 1.98 -6.16
N PHE A 66 -16.53 1.32 -5.14
CA PHE A 66 -17.15 1.98 -3.98
C PHE A 66 -16.14 2.44 -2.92
N TYR A 67 -14.87 2.06 -3.04
CA TYR A 67 -13.82 2.39 -2.08
C TYR A 67 -13.66 3.90 -1.80
N PRO A 68 -13.69 4.80 -2.82
CA PRO A 68 -13.55 6.24 -2.59
C PRO A 68 -14.69 6.87 -1.78
N TRP A 69 -15.86 6.24 -1.71
CA TRP A 69 -16.98 6.75 -0.92
C TRP A 69 -16.91 6.36 0.55
N VAL A 70 -16.20 5.27 0.86
CA VAL A 70 -16.05 4.77 2.23
C VAL A 70 -14.82 5.38 2.91
N VAL A 71 -13.72 5.56 2.16
CA VAL A 71 -12.45 6.02 2.73
C VAL A 71 -12.35 7.54 2.69
N SER A 72 -12.13 8.13 3.87
CA SER A 72 -11.83 9.55 4.01
C SER A 72 -10.49 9.89 3.39
N GLU A 73 -10.40 10.98 2.63
CA GLU A 73 -9.12 11.50 2.09
C GLU A 73 -8.06 11.73 3.19
N SER A 74 -6.78 11.68 2.83
CA SER A 74 -5.65 11.93 3.73
C SER A 74 -5.74 13.32 4.38
N LEU A 75 -5.55 13.37 5.70
CA LEU A 75 -5.62 14.60 6.49
C LEU A 75 -4.52 15.56 6.07
N ARG A 76 -3.30 15.04 5.88
CA ARG A 76 -2.15 15.77 5.36
C ARG A 76 -2.46 16.33 3.98
N TRP A 77 -2.98 15.52 3.05
CA TRP A 77 -3.30 16.01 1.71
C TRP A 77 -4.31 17.16 1.72
N LEU A 78 -5.35 17.09 2.56
CA LEU A 78 -6.34 18.16 2.70
C LEU A 78 -5.72 19.45 3.25
N VAL A 79 -4.87 19.35 4.28
CA VAL A 79 -4.12 20.47 4.86
C VAL A 79 -3.20 21.09 3.79
N MET A 80 -2.47 20.27 3.03
CA MET A 80 -1.57 20.73 1.97
C MET A 80 -2.30 21.42 0.81
N LYS A 81 -3.51 20.98 0.47
CA LYS A 81 -4.38 21.59 -0.55
C LYS A 81 -5.09 22.85 -0.07
N GLY A 82 -4.87 23.28 1.18
CA GLY A 82 -5.56 24.43 1.79
C GLY A 82 -7.03 24.17 2.14
N LYS A 83 -7.50 22.91 2.10
CA LYS A 83 -8.87 22.52 2.44
C LYS A 83 -9.01 22.28 3.95
N VAL A 84 -8.67 23.30 4.75
CA VAL A 84 -8.54 23.20 6.22
C VAL A 84 -9.85 22.81 6.89
N ASP A 85 -10.98 23.35 6.43
CA ASP A 85 -12.29 23.07 7.03
C ASP A 85 -12.72 21.61 6.87
N LYS A 86 -12.35 20.97 5.75
CA LYS A 86 -12.61 19.54 5.52
C LYS A 86 -11.73 18.68 6.43
N ALA A 87 -10.47 19.06 6.57
CA ALA A 87 -9.53 18.37 7.44
C ALA A 87 -9.95 18.49 8.92
N GLU A 88 -10.43 19.65 9.37
CA GLU A 88 -10.93 19.86 10.74
C GLU A 88 -12.12 18.94 11.05
N LYS A 89 -13.08 18.83 10.12
CA LYS A 89 -14.22 17.91 10.25
C LYS A 89 -13.78 16.44 10.33
N GLN A 90 -12.81 16.04 9.52
CA GLN A 90 -12.27 14.69 9.57
C GLN A 90 -11.53 14.41 10.88
N LEU A 91 -10.71 15.35 11.36
CA LEU A 91 -10.00 15.24 12.63
C LEU A 91 -10.98 15.08 13.80
N HIS A 92 -12.05 15.87 13.83
CA HIS A 92 -13.12 15.71 14.83
C HIS A 92 -13.77 14.33 14.77
N ARG A 93 -14.02 13.80 13.57
CA ARG A 93 -14.56 12.43 13.40
C ARG A 93 -13.60 11.37 13.95
N ILE A 94 -12.30 11.50 13.67
CA ILE A 94 -11.25 10.59 14.16
C ILE A 94 -11.16 10.65 15.69
N CYS A 95 -11.09 11.86 16.28
CA CYS A 95 -11.05 12.05 17.73
C CYS A 95 -12.29 11.46 18.42
N LYS A 96 -13.48 11.62 17.82
CA LYS A 96 -14.73 11.05 18.34
C LYS A 96 -14.74 9.51 18.28
N THR A 97 -14.30 8.92 17.18
CA THR A 97 -14.23 7.46 17.01
C THR A 97 -13.19 6.84 17.93
N ASN A 98 -12.01 7.46 18.04
CA ASN A 98 -10.90 6.94 18.85
C ASN A 98 -11.00 7.34 20.33
N LYS A 99 -11.99 8.16 20.71
CA LYS A 99 -12.17 8.71 22.08
C LYS A 99 -10.93 9.44 22.61
N ILE A 100 -10.20 10.13 21.73
CA ILE A 100 -8.98 10.88 22.04
C ILE A 100 -9.33 12.37 22.17
N PRO A 101 -8.75 13.11 23.14
CA PRO A 101 -8.95 14.55 23.23
C PRO A 101 -8.51 15.26 21.96
N TYR A 102 -9.26 16.29 21.58
CA TYR A 102 -8.98 17.08 20.39
C TYR A 102 -7.74 17.96 20.60
N PRO A 103 -6.66 17.81 19.80
CA PRO A 103 -5.44 18.60 19.96
C PRO A 103 -5.61 20.00 19.35
N ALA A 104 -6.35 20.87 20.04
CA ALA A 104 -6.70 22.21 19.58
C ALA A 104 -5.46 23.10 19.32
N GLU A 105 -4.44 22.99 20.17
CA GLU A 105 -3.22 23.80 20.08
C GLU A 105 -2.42 23.48 18.80
N ILE A 106 -2.20 22.19 18.53
CA ILE A 106 -1.50 21.72 17.33
C ILE A 106 -2.29 22.08 16.07
N TRP A 107 -3.62 21.97 16.11
CA TRP A 107 -4.47 22.33 14.98
C TRP A 107 -4.40 23.83 14.66
N ASN A 108 -4.45 24.68 15.68
CA ASN A 108 -4.35 26.13 15.51
C ASN A 108 -2.99 26.55 14.95
N LEU A 109 -1.91 25.87 15.36
CA LEU A 109 -0.56 26.07 14.78
C LEU A 109 -0.51 25.70 13.30
N LEU A 110 -1.11 24.57 12.91
CA LEU A 110 -1.21 24.13 11.51
C LEU A 110 -2.05 25.11 10.67
N LYS A 111 -3.19 25.56 11.20
CA LYS A 111 -4.06 26.55 10.54
C LYS A 111 -3.34 27.86 10.28
N ARG A 112 -2.49 28.30 11.21
CA ARG A 112 -1.65 29.51 11.09
C ARG A 112 -0.49 29.34 10.09
N ASN A 113 0.12 28.16 10.03
CA ASN A 113 1.25 27.85 9.14
C ASN A 113 0.85 27.39 7.73
N ASN A 114 -0.44 27.13 7.48
CA ASN A 114 -0.93 26.61 6.20
C ASN A 114 -0.49 27.44 5.00
N GLY A 115 -0.41 28.77 5.11
CA GLY A 115 0.03 29.63 4.00
C GLY A 115 1.51 29.46 3.61
N ARG A 116 2.39 29.10 4.55
CA ARG A 116 3.83 28.87 4.27
C ARG A 116 4.11 27.42 3.85
N GLN A 117 3.45 26.45 4.48
CA GLN A 117 3.65 25.02 4.17
C GLN A 117 3.02 24.62 2.84
N SER A 118 1.85 25.15 2.49
CA SER A 118 1.26 24.94 1.17
C SER A 118 2.14 25.53 0.06
N ALA A 119 2.73 26.72 0.24
CA ALA A 119 3.63 27.32 -0.75
C ALA A 119 4.96 26.54 -0.95
N ILE A 120 5.53 25.96 0.11
CA ILE A 120 6.81 25.21 0.04
C ILE A 120 6.65 23.86 -0.68
N VAL A 121 5.49 23.19 -0.53
CA VAL A 121 5.28 21.81 -1.02
C VAL A 121 4.35 21.74 -2.24
N LEU A 122 3.46 22.71 -2.46
CA LEU A 122 2.77 22.87 -3.76
C LEU A 122 3.72 23.33 -4.87
N ARG A 123 4.97 23.67 -4.53
CA ARG A 123 6.05 23.72 -5.51
C ARG A 123 6.13 22.33 -6.14
N GLN A 124 5.58 22.19 -7.34
CA GLN A 124 5.60 20.94 -8.10
C GLN A 124 7.06 20.48 -8.19
N TYR A 125 7.40 19.45 -7.42
CA TYR A 125 8.69 18.80 -7.57
C TYR A 125 8.66 18.09 -8.91
N ASN A 126 9.33 18.68 -9.88
CA ASN A 126 9.54 18.05 -11.17
C ASN A 126 10.41 16.80 -10.95
N VAL A 127 10.12 15.69 -11.64
CA VAL A 127 10.90 14.43 -11.52
C VAL A 127 12.39 14.65 -11.80
N THR A 128 12.72 15.72 -12.54
CA THR A 128 14.10 16.16 -12.81
C THR A 128 14.84 16.67 -11.57
N HIS A 129 14.15 17.16 -10.54
CA HIS A 129 14.77 17.53 -9.25
C HIS A 129 15.25 16.31 -8.45
N LEU A 130 14.72 15.12 -8.72
CA LEU A 130 15.18 13.88 -8.11
C LEU A 130 16.62 13.54 -8.52
N PHE A 131 16.99 13.89 -9.76
CA PHE A 131 18.34 13.69 -10.31
C PHE A 131 19.32 14.83 -9.96
N GLN A 132 18.83 15.97 -9.47
CA GLN A 132 19.69 17.10 -9.10
C GLN A 132 20.36 16.93 -7.73
N SER A 133 19.83 16.05 -6.88
CA SER A 133 20.32 15.87 -5.51
C SER A 133 20.94 14.48 -5.36
N TRP A 134 22.27 14.45 -5.21
CA TRP A 134 23.05 13.22 -5.10
C TRP A 134 22.55 12.24 -4.01
N PRO A 135 22.13 12.69 -2.81
CA PRO A 135 21.59 11.78 -1.80
C PRO A 135 20.25 11.15 -2.21
N LEU A 136 19.35 11.91 -2.84
CA LEU A 136 18.05 11.40 -3.31
C LEU A 136 18.23 10.44 -4.48
N MET A 137 19.14 10.74 -5.40
CA MET A 137 19.46 9.86 -6.51
C MET A 137 20.05 8.52 -6.02
N LYS A 138 20.92 8.52 -5.00
CA LYS A 138 21.42 7.29 -4.39
C LYS A 138 20.29 6.44 -3.82
N VAL A 139 19.40 7.03 -3.04
CA VAL A 139 18.25 6.30 -2.46
C VAL A 139 17.33 5.76 -3.56
N ALA A 140 17.06 6.55 -4.59
CA ALA A 140 16.25 6.13 -5.73
C ALA A 140 16.90 4.98 -6.51
N LEU A 141 18.21 5.03 -6.74
CA LEU A 141 18.95 4.01 -7.47
C LEU A 141 19.06 2.70 -6.69
N ILE A 142 19.33 2.78 -5.38
CA ILE A 142 19.33 1.62 -4.48
C ILE A 142 17.93 1.00 -4.45
N SER A 143 16.87 1.81 -4.30
CA SER A 143 15.50 1.32 -4.27
C SER A 143 15.10 0.67 -5.60
N SER A 144 15.47 1.27 -6.73
CA SER A 144 15.23 0.71 -8.07
C SER A 144 15.95 -0.62 -8.27
N PHE A 145 17.21 -0.71 -7.85
CA PHE A 145 17.99 -1.94 -7.93
C PHE A 145 17.40 -3.05 -7.03
N LEU A 146 17.00 -2.71 -5.82
CA LEU A 146 16.31 -3.66 -4.92
C LEU A 146 15.02 -4.18 -5.56
N TRP A 147 14.19 -3.29 -6.10
CA TRP A 147 12.96 -3.68 -6.83
C TRP A 147 13.25 -4.58 -8.04
N PHE A 148 14.33 -4.30 -8.77
CA PHE A 148 14.77 -5.14 -9.88
C PHE A 148 15.15 -6.55 -9.41
N VAL A 149 15.95 -6.67 -8.35
CA VAL A 149 16.36 -7.96 -7.78
C VAL A 149 15.15 -8.75 -7.26
N ILE A 150 14.23 -8.09 -6.56
CA ILE A 150 12.99 -8.71 -6.06
C ILE A 150 12.15 -9.24 -7.22
N SER A 151 11.94 -8.42 -8.26
CA SER A 151 11.16 -8.81 -9.43
C SER A 151 11.78 -10.00 -10.16
N LEU A 152 13.11 -9.97 -10.36
CA LEU A 152 13.83 -11.05 -11.00
C LEU A 152 13.71 -12.36 -10.21
N ASN A 153 13.85 -12.30 -8.88
CA ASN A 153 13.68 -13.46 -8.02
C ASN A 153 12.26 -14.02 -8.09
N TYR A 154 11.24 -13.15 -8.06
CA TYR A 154 9.83 -13.54 -8.16
C TYR A 154 9.51 -14.24 -9.49
N PHE A 155 9.97 -13.70 -10.62
CA PHE A 155 9.80 -14.34 -11.92
C PHE A 155 10.57 -15.66 -12.02
N ALA A 156 11.80 -15.70 -11.48
CA ALA A 156 12.58 -16.94 -11.46
C ALA A 156 11.88 -18.05 -10.66
N LEU A 157 11.28 -17.71 -9.52
CA LEU A 157 10.48 -18.64 -8.73
C LEU A 157 9.23 -19.10 -9.49
N SER A 158 8.50 -18.15 -10.09
CA SER A 158 7.30 -18.43 -10.88
C SER A 158 7.56 -19.37 -12.05
N PHE A 159 8.65 -19.17 -12.80
CA PHE A 159 9.03 -20.07 -13.88
C PHE A 159 9.45 -21.45 -13.36
N LYS A 160 10.17 -21.52 -12.24
CA LYS A 160 10.54 -22.81 -11.62
C LYS A 160 9.31 -23.61 -11.18
N ILE A 161 8.28 -22.94 -10.63
CA ILE A 161 7.03 -23.61 -10.21
C ILE A 161 6.34 -24.32 -11.38
N THR A 162 6.43 -23.78 -12.59
CA THR A 162 5.85 -24.39 -13.80
C THR A 162 6.67 -25.56 -14.37
N SER A 163 7.97 -25.64 -14.07
CA SER A 163 8.85 -26.72 -14.55
C SER A 163 9.06 -27.86 -13.55
N PHE A 164 8.56 -27.74 -12.32
CA PHE A 164 8.53 -28.83 -11.35
C PHE A 164 7.63 -29.98 -11.82
N SER A 165 8.11 -31.22 -11.64
CA SER A 165 7.30 -32.42 -11.89
C SER A 165 6.14 -32.48 -10.89
N GLY A 166 4.90 -32.47 -11.37
CA GLY A 166 3.71 -32.55 -10.53
C GLY A 166 2.56 -31.70 -11.06
N ASN A 167 1.58 -31.42 -10.19
CA ASN A 167 0.44 -30.57 -10.53
C ASN A 167 0.80 -29.10 -10.31
N VAL A 168 0.86 -28.33 -11.41
CA VAL A 168 1.21 -26.89 -11.41
C VAL A 168 0.34 -26.08 -10.45
N TYR A 169 -0.95 -26.40 -10.32
CA TYR A 169 -1.87 -25.69 -9.42
C TYR A 169 -1.55 -25.93 -7.95
N LEU A 170 -1.14 -27.16 -7.57
CA LEU A 170 -0.75 -27.47 -6.19
C LEU A 170 0.58 -26.81 -5.83
N ASN A 171 1.55 -26.81 -6.75
CA ASN A 171 2.83 -26.13 -6.53
C ASN A 171 2.64 -24.62 -6.36
N PHE A 172 1.75 -24.01 -7.15
CA PHE A 172 1.41 -22.59 -7.03
C PHE A 172 0.68 -22.27 -5.71
N PHE A 173 -0.24 -23.13 -5.27
CA PHE A 173 -0.92 -23.02 -3.98
C PHE A 173 0.05 -23.12 -2.79
N LEU A 174 0.97 -24.09 -2.82
CA LEU A 174 2.01 -24.24 -1.80
C LEU A 174 2.93 -23.03 -1.74
N SER A 175 3.31 -22.46 -2.88
CA SER A 175 4.11 -21.22 -2.93
C SER A 175 3.41 -20.07 -2.21
N GLY A 176 2.11 -19.89 -2.44
CA GLY A 176 1.32 -18.85 -1.74
C GLY A 176 1.25 -19.07 -0.22
N ILE A 177 1.20 -20.33 0.24
CA ILE A 177 1.27 -20.65 1.68
C ILE A 177 2.65 -20.30 2.25
N PHE A 178 3.73 -20.64 1.53
CA PHE A 178 5.09 -20.27 1.95
C PHE A 178 5.27 -18.76 2.04
N GLU A 179 4.69 -17.99 1.11
CA GLU A 179 4.68 -16.52 1.19
C GLU A 179 3.94 -16.02 2.44
N LEU A 180 2.77 -16.58 2.77
CA LEU A 180 2.04 -16.22 3.99
C LEU A 180 2.87 -16.49 5.25
N ILE A 181 3.52 -17.66 5.33
CA ILE A 181 4.37 -18.01 6.48
C ILE A 181 5.55 -17.03 6.58
N SER A 182 6.18 -16.71 5.44
CA SER A 182 7.27 -15.73 5.39
C SER A 182 6.86 -14.36 5.92
N PHE A 183 5.68 -13.86 5.56
CA PHE A 183 5.18 -12.57 6.05
C PHE A 183 4.85 -12.59 7.55
N VAL A 184 4.31 -13.69 8.07
CA VAL A 184 4.07 -13.85 9.52
C VAL A 184 5.39 -13.83 10.29
N ILE A 185 6.42 -14.52 9.79
CA ILE A 185 7.76 -14.51 10.39
C ILE A 185 8.36 -13.10 10.31
N SER A 186 8.23 -12.42 9.18
CA SER A 186 8.71 -11.05 8.99
C SER A 186 8.09 -10.09 10.00
N LEU A 187 6.77 -10.19 10.22
CA LEU A 187 6.07 -9.40 11.22
C LEU A 187 6.58 -9.70 12.65
N ALA A 188 6.80 -10.97 12.97
CA ALA A 188 7.31 -11.37 14.27
C ALA A 188 8.76 -10.86 14.52
N VAL A 189 9.58 -10.79 13.48
CA VAL A 189 10.95 -10.26 13.55
C VAL A 189 10.94 -8.73 13.66
N MET A 190 10.07 -8.04 12.93
CA MET A 190 9.97 -6.56 12.99
C MET A 190 9.41 -6.03 14.30
N ASN A 191 8.65 -6.85 15.04
CA ASN A 191 8.11 -6.50 16.34
C ASN A 191 9.10 -6.76 17.51
N ARG A 192 10.33 -7.21 17.23
CA ARG A 192 11.43 -7.36 18.21
C ARG A 192 12.39 -6.18 18.14
#